data_AF-A0A956ENA8-F1
#
_entry.id   AF-A0A956ENA8-F1
#
_cell.length_a   1.000
_cell.length_b   1.000
_cell.length_c   1.000
_cell.angle_alpha   90.00
_cell.angle_beta   90.00
_cell.angle_gamma   90.00
#
_symmetry.space_group_name_H-M   'P 1'
#
loop_
_entity.id
_entity.type
_entity.pdbx_description
1 polymer ?
#
loop_
_entity_poly.entity_id
_entity_poly.type
_entity_poly.pdbx_seq_one_letter_code
_entity_poly.pdbx_strand_id
1 'polypeptide(L)'
;ALDATGVFFTTFNEGSIRRAPRDLSSSQPTAELIASQTKPTAITVNATHVFWVNRDTSGGVYSLPKVGGALVTLDTTDMPYDVEIDATHAYWLTRESGGQLRRRGLASGGVETLATGLGQVHSLVVTSNALYWTVQHASLARVQGLAKP
;
A
#
# COMPACT_ATOMS: atom_id res chain seq x y z
N ALA A 1 9.63 0.98 1.26
CA ALA A 1 9.46 2.44 1.43
C ALA A 1 10.62 3.04 2.25
N LEU A 2 10.85 4.35 2.16
CA LEU A 2 11.91 5.03 2.92
C LEU A 2 11.41 6.39 3.42
N ASP A 3 11.93 6.84 4.56
CA ASP A 3 11.78 8.21 5.03
C ASP A 3 13.14 8.77 5.49
N ALA A 4 13.14 9.95 6.12
CA ALA A 4 14.35 10.58 6.64
C ALA A 4 15.08 9.74 7.72
N THR A 5 14.39 8.80 8.35
CA THR A 5 14.85 8.05 9.52
C THR A 5 15.23 6.60 9.21
N GLY A 6 14.67 5.99 8.16
CA GLY A 6 14.85 4.56 7.91
C GLY A 6 14.23 4.02 6.64
N VAL A 7 14.46 2.73 6.44
CA VAL A 7 13.87 1.90 5.37
C VAL A 7 12.80 1.01 6.00
N PHE A 8 11.66 0.92 5.36
CA PHE A 8 10.51 0.10 5.76
C PHE A 8 10.25 -0.95 4.69
N PHE A 9 10.05 -2.18 5.11
CA PHE A 9 9.89 -3.30 4.20
C PHE A 9 8.93 -4.35 4.76
N THR A 10 8.31 -5.08 3.83
CA THR A 10 7.49 -6.24 4.12
C THR A 10 8.36 -7.50 4.04
N THR A 11 8.05 -8.50 4.85
CA THR A 11 8.61 -9.84 4.73
C THR A 11 7.48 -10.81 4.40
N PHE A 12 7.34 -11.16 3.12
CA PHE A 12 6.19 -11.91 2.63
C PHE A 12 5.97 -13.25 3.35
N ASN A 13 7.03 -14.07 3.48
CA ASN A 13 6.94 -15.41 4.09
C ASN A 13 6.89 -15.38 5.62
N GLU A 14 7.60 -14.45 6.27
CA GLU A 14 7.54 -14.29 7.73
C GLU A 14 6.26 -13.60 8.19
N GLY A 15 5.60 -12.85 7.31
CA GLY A 15 4.38 -12.12 7.64
C GLY A 15 4.61 -10.95 8.59
N SER A 16 5.58 -10.08 8.29
CA SER A 16 5.89 -8.94 9.14
C SER A 16 6.14 -7.66 8.37
N ILE A 17 5.94 -6.53 9.04
CA ILE A 17 6.39 -5.22 8.60
C ILE A 17 7.56 -4.82 9.49
N ARG A 18 8.69 -4.51 8.88
CA ARG A 18 9.95 -4.22 9.57
C ARG A 18 10.51 -2.86 9.16
N ARG A 19 11.36 -2.32 10.03
CA ARG A 19 12.12 -1.09 9.82
C ARG A 19 13.61 -1.35 10.03
N ALA A 20 14.43 -0.88 9.12
CA ALA A 20 15.89 -0.81 9.24
C ALA A 20 16.35 0.66 9.33
N PRO A 21 17.51 0.94 9.95
CA PRO A 21 18.17 2.22 9.80
C PRO A 21 18.40 2.57 8.32
N ARG A 22 18.44 3.87 8.03
CA ARG A 22 18.71 4.34 6.66
C ARG A 22 20.15 4.04 6.23
N ASP A 23 21.08 4.12 7.17
CA ASP A 23 22.45 3.71 6.98
C ASP A 23 22.58 2.20 7.20
N LEU A 24 22.56 1.45 6.11
CA LEU A 24 22.69 -0.01 6.11
C LEU A 24 24.11 -0.49 6.43
N SER A 25 25.09 0.41 6.56
CA SER A 25 26.41 0.06 7.08
C SER A 25 26.44 -0.05 8.61
N SER A 26 25.41 0.49 9.27
CA SER A 26 25.26 0.31 10.72
C SER A 26 24.87 -1.14 11.02
N SER A 27 25.51 -1.74 12.03
CA SER A 27 25.18 -3.08 12.52
C SER A 27 23.90 -3.10 13.36
N GLN A 28 23.06 -2.07 13.27
CA GLN A 28 21.84 -1.98 14.07
C GLN A 28 20.81 -2.98 13.54
N PRO A 29 20.19 -3.78 14.43
CA PRO A 29 19.20 -4.76 14.03
C PRO A 29 17.96 -4.07 13.47
N THR A 30 17.27 -4.77 12.57
CA THR A 30 15.95 -4.33 12.11
C THR A 30 14.92 -4.48 13.23
N ALA A 31 14.03 -3.51 13.36
CA ALA A 31 12.92 -3.54 14.29
C ALA A 31 11.68 -4.14 13.61
N GLU A 32 11.00 -5.07 14.28
CA GLU A 32 9.69 -5.54 13.87
C GLU A 32 8.62 -4.57 14.36
N LEU A 33 7.83 -4.01 13.44
CA LEU A 33 6.76 -3.09 13.76
C LEU A 33 5.46 -3.83 14.07
N ILE A 34 5.18 -4.88 13.28
CA ILE A 34 4.03 -5.76 13.48
C ILE A 34 4.30 -7.11 12.82
N ALA A 35 3.85 -8.18 13.48
CA ALA A 35 3.95 -9.57 13.03
C ALA A 35 2.59 -10.11 12.57
N SER A 36 2.56 -11.40 12.21
CA SER A 36 1.35 -12.18 11.89
C SER A 36 0.49 -11.57 10.77
N GLN A 37 1.13 -10.93 9.81
CA GLN A 37 0.49 -10.40 8.62
C GLN A 37 0.37 -11.49 7.55
N THR A 38 -0.73 -11.47 6.79
CA THR A 38 -0.98 -12.46 5.74
C THR A 38 -0.45 -11.97 4.40
N LYS A 39 0.73 -12.47 4.00
CA LYS A 39 1.34 -12.16 2.68
C LYS A 39 1.47 -10.64 2.43
N PRO A 40 2.11 -9.87 3.32
CA PRO A 40 2.31 -8.44 3.09
C PRO A 40 3.22 -8.23 1.87
N THR A 41 2.84 -7.34 0.95
CA THR A 41 3.62 -7.07 -0.28
C THR A 41 4.00 -5.62 -0.44
N ALA A 42 3.06 -4.75 -0.84
CA ALA A 42 3.34 -3.34 -1.08
C ALA A 42 3.33 -2.54 0.22
N ILE A 43 4.15 -1.49 0.28
CA ILE A 43 4.34 -0.66 1.45
C ILE A 43 4.74 0.76 1.07
N THR A 44 4.09 1.74 1.70
CA THR A 44 4.40 3.18 1.60
C THR A 44 4.38 3.83 2.99
N VAL A 45 4.89 5.06 3.12
CA VAL A 45 4.99 5.76 4.40
C VAL A 45 4.74 7.26 4.27
N ASN A 46 4.11 7.89 5.27
CA ASN A 46 4.13 9.35 5.46
C ASN A 46 4.97 9.73 6.67
N ALA A 47 4.88 10.96 7.18
CA ALA A 47 5.67 11.39 8.34
C ALA A 47 5.42 10.56 9.62
N THR A 48 4.23 10.00 9.81
CA THR A 48 3.79 9.42 11.09
C THR A 48 3.38 7.95 11.01
N HIS A 49 3.06 7.43 9.82
CA HIS A 49 2.47 6.11 9.63
C HIS A 49 3.15 5.31 8.52
N VAL A 50 3.03 3.99 8.64
CA VAL A 50 3.32 3.00 7.61
C VAL A 50 2.01 2.45 7.08
N PHE A 51 1.94 2.25 5.76
CA PHE A 51 0.77 1.73 5.06
C PHE A 51 1.20 0.53 4.23
N TRP A 52 0.41 -0.55 4.23
CA TRP A 52 0.72 -1.74 3.45
C TRP A 52 -0.53 -2.48 3.01
N VAL A 53 -0.33 -3.43 2.11
CA VAL A 53 -1.37 -4.38 1.69
C VAL A 53 -0.97 -5.81 2.09
N ASN A 54 -1.96 -6.57 2.53
CA ASN A 54 -1.88 -8.02 2.70
C ASN A 54 -2.55 -8.66 1.49
N ARG A 55 -1.72 -9.25 0.61
CA ARG A 55 -2.17 -9.76 -0.69
C ARG A 55 -2.68 -11.19 -0.57
N ASP A 56 -3.83 -11.34 0.07
CA ASP A 56 -4.55 -12.60 0.21
C ASP A 56 -6.00 -12.47 -0.30
N THR A 57 -6.69 -13.60 -0.47
CA THR A 57 -8.13 -13.64 -0.83
C THR A 57 -9.04 -13.16 0.29
N SER A 58 -8.52 -13.08 1.52
CA SER A 58 -9.15 -12.36 2.65
C SER A 58 -8.18 -11.27 3.15
N GLY A 59 -7.62 -10.54 2.19
CA GLY A 59 -6.60 -9.53 2.40
C GLY A 59 -7.14 -8.23 2.97
N GLY A 60 -6.32 -7.19 2.87
CA GLY A 60 -6.74 -5.86 3.26
C GLY A 60 -5.65 -4.82 3.10
N VAL A 61 -6.05 -3.58 3.35
CA VAL A 61 -5.19 -2.41 3.39
C VAL A 61 -5.12 -1.93 4.82
N TYR A 62 -3.91 -1.70 5.31
CA TYR A 62 -3.66 -1.45 6.72
C TYR A 62 -2.73 -0.27 6.92
N SER A 63 -2.79 0.32 8.12
CA SER A 63 -1.81 1.30 8.57
C SER A 63 -1.47 1.16 10.05
N LEU A 64 -0.29 1.63 10.41
CA LEU A 64 0.24 1.61 11.78
C LEU A 64 1.07 2.86 12.04
N PRO A 65 0.95 3.50 13.22
CA PRO A 65 1.87 4.56 13.62
C PRO A 65 3.32 4.03 13.68
N LYS A 66 4.27 4.81 13.15
CA LYS A 66 5.69 4.43 13.10
C LYS A 66 6.33 4.22 14.48
N VAL A 67 5.78 4.88 15.50
CA VAL A 67 6.23 4.81 16.89
C VAL A 67 5.51 3.71 17.68
N GLY A 68 4.75 2.85 17.01
CA GLY A 68 3.85 1.87 17.64
C GLY A 68 2.48 2.47 17.97
N GLY A 69 1.49 1.60 18.13
CA GLY A 69 0.10 1.98 18.38
C GLY A 69 -0.87 0.92 17.89
N ALA A 70 -2.15 1.30 17.80
CA ALA A 70 -3.18 0.40 17.28
C ALA A 70 -3.05 0.23 15.76
N LEU A 71 -3.22 -1.01 15.31
CA LEU A 71 -3.42 -1.33 13.89
C LEU A 71 -4.72 -0.70 13.41
N VAL A 72 -4.67 -0.01 12.28
CA VAL A 72 -5.85 0.56 11.62
C VAL A 72 -6.12 -0.19 10.34
N THR A 73 -7.28 -0.83 10.25
CA THR A 73 -7.79 -1.40 9.00
C THR A 73 -8.39 -0.30 8.13
N LEU A 74 -7.79 -0.09 6.96
CA LEU A 74 -8.26 0.87 5.97
C LEU A 74 -9.39 0.31 5.12
N ASP A 75 -9.22 -0.92 4.66
CA ASP A 75 -10.18 -1.69 3.86
C ASP A 75 -9.97 -3.20 4.08
N THR A 76 -11.05 -3.97 4.03
CA THR A 76 -11.04 -5.43 3.94
C THR A 76 -11.46 -5.79 2.52
N THR A 77 -10.51 -6.23 1.71
CA THR A 77 -10.69 -6.41 0.26
C THR A 77 -9.85 -7.57 -0.25
N ASP A 78 -10.29 -8.14 -1.36
CA ASP A 78 -9.67 -9.33 -1.95
C ASP A 78 -8.51 -8.94 -2.86
N MET A 79 -7.35 -9.55 -2.61
CA MET A 79 -6.14 -9.39 -3.40
C MET A 79 -5.76 -7.92 -3.68
N PRO A 80 -5.63 -7.07 -2.63
CA PRO A 80 -5.03 -5.75 -2.80
C PRO A 80 -3.58 -5.92 -3.25
N TYR A 81 -3.15 -5.09 -4.18
CA TYR A 81 -1.92 -5.31 -4.94
C TYR A 81 -0.87 -4.24 -4.69
N ASP A 82 -1.29 -2.98 -4.68
CA ASP A 82 -0.43 -1.84 -4.42
C ASP A 82 -1.18 -0.77 -3.61
N VAL A 83 -0.45 0.02 -2.84
CA VAL A 83 -0.98 1.13 -2.03
C VAL A 83 -0.04 2.32 -2.07
N GLU A 84 -0.60 3.48 -2.37
CA GLU A 84 0.09 4.76 -2.33
C GLU A 84 -0.75 5.80 -1.61
N ILE A 85 -0.11 6.87 -1.16
CA ILE A 85 -0.75 7.91 -0.36
C ILE A 85 -0.45 9.30 -0.91
N ASP A 86 -1.31 10.27 -0.58
CA ASP A 86 -0.96 11.69 -0.60
C ASP A 86 -1.11 12.32 0.79
N ALA A 87 -1.21 13.65 0.86
CA ALA A 87 -1.37 14.37 2.13
C ALA A 87 -2.68 14.03 2.88
N THR A 88 -3.68 13.49 2.20
CA THR A 88 -5.07 13.39 2.67
C THR A 88 -5.70 12.02 2.48
N HIS A 89 -5.26 11.23 1.52
CA HIS A 89 -5.86 9.96 1.13
C HIS A 89 -4.84 8.83 0.98
N ALA A 90 -5.29 7.62 1.25
CA ALA A 90 -4.68 6.39 0.73
C ALA A 90 -5.45 5.93 -0.51
N TYR A 91 -4.72 5.43 -1.50
CA TYR A 91 -5.21 4.89 -2.76
C TYR A 91 -4.63 3.50 -2.94
N TRP A 92 -5.43 2.56 -3.41
CA TRP A 92 -4.96 1.19 -3.63
C TRP A 92 -5.62 0.55 -4.84
N LEU A 93 -4.89 -0.41 -5.39
CA LEU A 93 -5.33 -1.25 -6.49
C LEU A 93 -5.75 -2.61 -5.93
N THR A 94 -6.90 -3.10 -6.36
CA THR A 94 -7.37 -4.45 -6.02
C THR A 94 -7.56 -5.25 -7.30
N ARG A 95 -7.43 -6.57 -7.24
CA ARG A 95 -7.77 -7.47 -8.35
C ARG A 95 -9.15 -8.10 -8.23
N GLU A 96 -9.91 -7.73 -7.19
CA GLU A 96 -11.31 -8.11 -7.08
C GLU A 96 -12.09 -7.66 -8.33
N SER A 97 -13.10 -8.44 -8.73
CA SER A 97 -14.09 -8.04 -9.75
C SER A 97 -13.49 -7.49 -11.05
N GLY A 98 -12.33 -8.01 -11.48
CA GLY A 98 -11.67 -7.56 -12.71
C GLY A 98 -10.91 -6.24 -12.56
N GLY A 99 -10.47 -5.87 -11.36
CA GLY A 99 -9.56 -4.76 -11.12
C GLY A 99 -10.27 -3.46 -10.72
N GLN A 100 -9.90 -2.89 -9.59
CA GLN A 100 -10.44 -1.60 -9.12
C GLN A 100 -9.36 -0.66 -8.61
N LEU A 101 -9.64 0.64 -8.69
CA LEU A 101 -8.92 1.70 -8.00
C LEU A 101 -9.83 2.24 -6.90
N ARG A 102 -9.37 2.17 -5.67
CA ARG A 102 -10.11 2.62 -4.48
C ARG A 102 -9.33 3.66 -3.69
N ARG A 103 -10.02 4.43 -2.86
CA ARG A 103 -9.40 5.34 -1.91
C ARG A 103 -10.17 5.44 -0.59
N ARG A 104 -9.50 5.97 0.43
CA ARG A 104 -10.09 6.41 1.69
C ARG A 104 -9.27 7.56 2.28
N GLY A 105 -9.94 8.49 2.98
CA GLY A 105 -9.27 9.54 3.74
C GLY A 105 -8.39 8.98 4.87
N LEU A 106 -7.20 9.54 5.06
CA LEU A 106 -6.24 9.06 6.06
C LEU A 106 -6.73 9.22 7.51
N ALA A 107 -7.51 10.27 7.78
CA ALA A 107 -8.03 10.54 9.12
C ALA A 107 -9.32 9.76 9.42
N SER A 108 -10.26 9.79 8.48
CA SER A 108 -11.57 9.13 8.59
C SER A 108 -12.24 9.06 7.21
N GLY A 109 -13.42 8.44 7.15
CA GLY A 109 -14.20 8.30 5.92
C GLY A 109 -14.38 6.85 5.48
N GLY A 110 -15.33 6.64 4.58
CA GLY A 110 -15.57 5.35 3.94
C GLY A 110 -14.60 5.09 2.79
N VAL A 111 -14.61 3.84 2.32
CA VAL A 111 -13.92 3.45 1.08
C VAL A 111 -14.75 3.90 -0.11
N GLU A 112 -14.11 4.58 -1.05
CA GLU A 112 -14.68 5.00 -2.33
C GLU A 112 -14.01 4.24 -3.47
N THR A 113 -14.80 3.75 -4.43
CA THR A 113 -14.29 3.15 -5.68
C THR A 113 -14.26 4.22 -6.77
N LEU A 114 -13.07 4.53 -7.27
CA LEU A 114 -12.85 5.56 -8.29
C LEU A 114 -12.92 4.99 -9.72
N ALA A 115 -12.53 3.73 -9.90
CA ALA A 115 -12.59 3.05 -11.19
C ALA A 115 -12.75 1.54 -11.02
N THR A 116 -13.38 0.90 -12.00
CA THR A 116 -13.60 -0.55 -12.07
C THR A 116 -13.21 -1.09 -13.45
N GLY A 117 -13.10 -2.41 -13.59
CA GLY A 117 -12.79 -3.06 -14.86
C GLY A 117 -11.36 -2.79 -15.36
N LEU A 118 -10.41 -2.53 -14.45
CA LEU A 118 -9.03 -2.19 -14.79
C LEU A 118 -8.21 -3.39 -15.31
N GLY A 119 -8.71 -4.61 -15.15
CA GLY A 119 -8.01 -5.85 -15.47
C GLY A 119 -6.89 -6.16 -14.47
N GLN A 120 -5.79 -6.73 -14.97
CA GLN A 120 -4.66 -7.12 -14.13
C GLN A 120 -3.75 -5.94 -13.80
N VAL A 121 -4.13 -5.21 -12.76
CA VAL A 121 -3.37 -4.11 -12.17
C VAL A 121 -2.10 -4.60 -11.46
N HIS A 122 -1.04 -3.78 -11.47
CA HIS A 122 0.26 -4.12 -10.85
C HIS A 122 0.81 -3.03 -9.95
N SER A 123 0.99 -1.82 -10.46
CA SER A 123 1.57 -0.71 -9.70
C SER A 123 0.74 0.56 -9.85
N LEU A 124 0.68 1.34 -8.77
CA LEU A 124 0.04 2.63 -8.64
C LEU A 124 1.11 3.69 -8.37
N VAL A 125 0.93 4.88 -8.96
CA VAL A 125 1.70 6.07 -8.61
C VAL A 125 0.73 7.22 -8.40
N VAL A 126 0.94 7.95 -7.31
CA VAL A 126 0.13 9.10 -6.89
C VAL A 126 0.94 10.38 -7.07
N THR A 127 0.45 11.31 -7.87
CA THR A 127 1.05 12.65 -8.05
C THR A 127 0.20 13.72 -7.34
N SER A 128 0.57 15.00 -7.43
CA SER A 128 -0.28 16.06 -6.86
C SER A 128 -1.64 16.18 -7.56
N ASN A 129 -1.73 15.82 -8.86
CA ASN A 129 -2.91 16.12 -9.68
C ASN A 129 -3.52 14.88 -10.35
N ALA A 130 -2.83 13.74 -10.35
CA ALA A 130 -3.25 12.55 -11.08
C ALA A 130 -2.80 11.25 -10.39
N LEU A 131 -3.53 10.19 -10.70
CA LEU A 131 -3.24 8.80 -10.36
C LEU A 131 -2.85 8.09 -11.64
N TYR A 132 -1.77 7.30 -11.61
CA TYR A 132 -1.33 6.47 -12.73
C TYR A 132 -1.20 5.03 -12.30
N TRP A 133 -1.60 4.09 -13.15
CA TRP A 133 -1.44 2.68 -12.85
C TRP A 133 -1.03 1.88 -14.07
N THR A 134 -0.40 0.74 -13.80
CA THR A 134 -0.01 -0.23 -14.82
C THR A 134 -0.99 -1.39 -14.87
N VAL A 135 -1.42 -1.74 -16.08
CA VAL A 135 -2.28 -2.89 -16.36
C VAL A 135 -1.58 -3.84 -17.30
N GLN A 136 -1.70 -5.15 -17.06
CA GLN A 136 -1.31 -6.18 -18.01
C GLN A 136 -2.53 -6.58 -18.84
N HIS A 137 -2.45 -6.37 -20.14
CA HIS A 137 -3.29 -7.07 -21.12
C HIS A 137 -2.47 -8.18 -21.76
N ALA A 138 -3.13 -9.18 -22.38
CA ALA A 138 -2.56 -10.46 -22.83
C ALA A 138 -1.31 -10.40 -23.75
N SER A 139 -0.80 -9.21 -24.08
CA SER A 139 0.47 -9.04 -24.80
C SER A 139 1.23 -7.73 -24.50
N LEU A 140 0.68 -6.79 -23.71
CA LEU A 140 1.29 -5.46 -23.50
C LEU A 140 0.94 -4.88 -22.11
N ALA A 141 1.94 -4.28 -21.46
CA ALA A 141 1.75 -3.39 -20.31
C ALA A 141 1.31 -2.00 -20.80
N ARG A 142 0.33 -1.38 -20.13
CA ARG A 142 -0.12 0.00 -20.42
C ARG A 142 -0.13 0.84 -19.15
N VAL A 143 0.21 2.11 -19.28
CA VAL A 143 -0.01 3.13 -18.23
C VAL A 143 -1.34 3.80 -18.51
N GLN A 144 -2.22 3.82 -17.53
CA GLN A 144 -3.50 4.54 -17.54
C GLN A 144 -3.48 5.60 -16.44
N GLY A 145 -4.37 6.58 -16.51
CA GLY A 145 -4.45 7.62 -15.48
C GLY A 145 -5.81 8.25 -15.31
N LEU A 146 -6.00 8.85 -14.14
CA LEU A 146 -7.21 9.56 -13.71
C LEU A 146 -6.80 10.86 -13.02
N ALA A 147 -7.47 11.97 -13.32
CA ALA A 147 -7.29 13.23 -12.57
C ALA A 147 -7.78 13.05 -11.13
N LYS A 148 -7.08 13.63 -10.16
CA LYS A 148 -7.53 13.58 -8.76
C LYS A 148 -8.82 14.40 -8.58
N PRO A 149 -9.83 13.86 -7.85
CA PRO A 149 -11.01 14.61 -7.45
C PRO A 149 -10.69 15.80 -6.55
#